data_AF-A0A8J5V5S7-F1
#
_entry.id   AF-A0A8J5V5S7-F1
#
_cell.length_a   1.000
_cell.length_b   1.000
_cell.length_c   1.000
_cell.angle_alpha   90.00
_cell.angle_beta   90.00
_cell.angle_gamma   90.00
#
_symmetry.space_group_name_H-M   'P 1'
#
loop_
_entity.id
_entity.type
_entity.pdbx_description
1 polymer ?
#
loop_
_entity_poly.entity_id
_entity_poly.type
_entity_poly.pdbx_seq_one_letter_code
_entity_poly.pdbx_strand_id
1 'polypeptide(L)'
;MLPDGGADDEERWLAEGIAGVQQNAFYMHRALDSNNLKDALKYSAQMLSELRTSRLPPHKYYDLYMRAFDELRKLEVFFREETRRGSCSVVDLYELVQHAGNVLPRLYLLCTVGSVYIKSKEAPAKDVLKDLVEMCRGIQHPLRGLFLRSYLSQISRDKLPDIGSEYEGSSSLASSVTPSHVHLLDDVLLLGQLCFRHHCPFLISGLSASAA
;
A
#
# COMPACT_ATOMS: atom_id res chain seq x y z
N MET A 1 0.37 -44.21 -2.86
CA MET A 1 1.05 -42.90 -2.91
C MET A 1 0.24 -42.03 -3.85
N LEU A 2 -0.56 -41.12 -3.29
CA LEU A 2 -1.27 -40.09 -4.07
C LEU A 2 -0.26 -39.00 -4.45
N PRO A 3 -0.39 -38.38 -5.63
CA PRO A 3 0.60 -37.41 -6.10
C PRO A 3 0.46 -36.12 -5.28
N ASP A 4 1.55 -35.70 -4.65
CA ASP A 4 1.74 -34.44 -3.93
C ASP A 4 1.83 -33.22 -4.88
N GLY A 5 1.31 -33.32 -6.11
CA GLY A 5 1.57 -32.33 -7.17
C GLY A 5 0.98 -30.94 -6.90
N GLY A 6 0.00 -30.82 -5.99
CA GLY A 6 -0.58 -29.52 -5.64
C GLY A 6 0.37 -28.61 -4.87
N ALA A 7 1.18 -29.17 -3.96
CA ALA A 7 2.10 -28.38 -3.12
C ALA A 7 3.32 -27.90 -3.91
N ASP A 8 3.86 -28.75 -4.80
CA ASP A 8 4.94 -28.39 -5.72
C ASP A 8 4.54 -27.28 -6.70
N ASP A 9 3.30 -27.33 -7.21
CA ASP A 9 2.79 -26.29 -8.11
C ASP A 9 2.58 -24.95 -7.40
N GLU A 10 2.13 -24.96 -6.14
CA GLU A 10 2.00 -23.77 -5.30
C GLU A 10 3.36 -23.11 -4.99
N GLU A 11 4.37 -23.92 -4.65
CA GLU A 11 5.74 -23.47 -4.41
C GLU A 11 6.33 -22.82 -5.67
N ARG A 12 6.09 -23.44 -6.83
CA ARG A 12 6.51 -22.93 -8.13
C ARG A 12 5.86 -21.59 -8.45
N TRP A 13 4.55 -21.45 -8.28
CA TRP A 13 3.86 -20.18 -8.53
C TRP A 13 4.32 -19.08 -7.59
N LEU A 14 4.63 -19.41 -6.32
CA LEU A 14 5.20 -18.44 -5.40
C LEU A 14 6.59 -18.01 -5.86
N ALA A 15 7.45 -18.96 -6.23
CA ALA A 15 8.80 -18.66 -6.71
C ALA A 15 8.76 -17.78 -7.98
N GLU A 16 7.88 -18.07 -8.91
CA GLU A 16 7.66 -17.26 -10.13
C GLU A 16 7.20 -15.83 -9.77
N GLY A 17 6.24 -15.67 -8.85
CA GLY A 17 5.79 -14.36 -8.40
C GLY A 17 6.87 -13.56 -7.67
N ILE A 18 7.64 -14.22 -6.79
CA ILE A 18 8.75 -13.58 -6.07
C ILE A 18 9.85 -13.16 -7.05
N ALA A 19 10.19 -14.01 -8.02
CA ALA A 19 11.16 -13.68 -9.05
C ALA A 19 10.69 -12.49 -9.90
N GLY A 20 9.40 -12.44 -10.27
CA GLY A 20 8.80 -11.30 -10.96
C GLY A 20 8.88 -10.01 -10.14
N VAL A 21 8.60 -10.07 -8.84
CA VAL A 21 8.74 -8.92 -7.93
C VAL A 21 10.19 -8.45 -7.86
N GLN A 22 11.14 -9.36 -7.64
CA GLN A 22 12.57 -9.02 -7.52
C GLN A 22 13.15 -8.45 -8.83
N GLN A 23 12.79 -9.04 -9.97
CA GLN A 23 13.23 -8.56 -11.27
C GLN A 23 12.74 -7.14 -11.54
N ASN A 24 11.45 -6.88 -11.33
CA ASN A 24 10.89 -5.55 -11.52
C ASN A 24 11.41 -4.55 -10.48
N ALA A 25 11.64 -4.97 -9.24
CA ALA A 25 12.24 -4.14 -8.20
C ALA A 25 13.67 -3.71 -8.59
N PHE A 26 14.47 -4.60 -9.17
CA PHE A 26 15.80 -4.25 -9.65
C PHE A 26 15.76 -3.16 -10.74
N TYR A 27 14.87 -3.30 -11.72
CA TYR A 27 14.69 -2.27 -12.76
C TYR A 27 14.13 -0.96 -12.20
N MET A 28 13.24 -1.03 -11.22
CA MET A 28 12.73 0.13 -10.48
C MET A 28 13.88 0.88 -9.81
N HIS A 29 14.71 0.22 -9.00
CA HIS A 29 15.86 0.85 -8.34
C HIS A 29 16.81 1.52 -9.33
N ARG A 30 17.14 0.83 -10.43
CA ARG A 30 17.99 1.41 -11.47
C ARG A 30 17.38 2.65 -12.12
N ALA A 31 16.06 2.67 -12.30
CA ALA A 31 15.35 3.83 -12.82
C ALA A 31 15.31 4.99 -11.81
N LEU A 32 15.17 4.68 -10.51
CA LEU A 32 15.26 5.66 -9.42
C LEU A 32 16.65 6.29 -9.36
N ASP A 33 17.72 5.49 -9.46
CA ASP A 33 19.11 5.98 -9.49
C ASP A 33 19.38 6.90 -10.71
N SER A 34 18.67 6.65 -11.82
CA SER A 34 18.76 7.45 -13.05
C SER A 34 17.80 8.66 -13.06
N ASN A 35 17.10 8.91 -11.95
CA ASN A 35 16.05 9.93 -11.81
C ASN A 35 14.92 9.85 -12.85
N ASN A 36 14.66 8.67 -13.41
CA ASN A 36 13.61 8.46 -14.41
C ASN A 36 12.33 7.93 -13.74
N LEU A 37 11.51 8.87 -13.25
CA LEU A 37 10.28 8.59 -12.50
C LEU A 37 9.26 7.78 -13.31
N LYS A 38 9.15 8.03 -14.62
CA LYS A 38 8.20 7.33 -15.49
C LYS A 38 8.51 5.83 -15.57
N ASP A 39 9.77 5.50 -15.78
CA ASP A 39 10.20 4.10 -15.83
C ASP A 39 10.15 3.46 -14.44
N ALA A 40 10.52 4.18 -13.38
CA ALA A 40 10.38 3.69 -12.02
C ALA A 40 8.93 3.31 -11.71
N LEU A 41 7.97 4.21 -11.94
CA LEU A 41 6.54 3.95 -11.75
C LEU A 41 6.02 2.80 -12.62
N LYS A 42 6.50 2.68 -13.86
CA LYS A 42 6.15 1.57 -14.75
C LYS A 42 6.60 0.23 -14.17
N TYR A 43 7.85 0.12 -13.73
CA TYR A 43 8.37 -1.10 -13.12
C TYR A 43 7.70 -1.38 -11.77
N SER A 44 7.41 -0.37 -10.95
CA SER A 44 6.62 -0.53 -9.73
C SER A 44 5.22 -1.07 -10.03
N ALA A 45 4.55 -0.56 -11.07
CA ALA A 45 3.22 -1.05 -11.45
C ALA A 45 3.25 -2.49 -11.99
N GLN A 46 4.32 -2.87 -12.71
CA GLN A 46 4.54 -4.25 -13.14
C GLN A 46 4.80 -5.17 -11.95
N MET A 47 5.67 -4.77 -11.02
CA MET A 47 5.92 -5.49 -9.75
C MET A 47 4.62 -5.75 -8.98
N LEU A 48 3.78 -4.72 -8.83
CA LEU A 48 2.48 -4.83 -8.15
C LEU A 48 1.44 -5.64 -8.93
N SER A 49 1.66 -5.87 -10.22
CA SER A 49 0.77 -6.73 -11.00
C SER A 49 0.90 -8.20 -10.60
N GLU A 50 2.03 -8.61 -10.00
CA GLU A 50 2.21 -9.96 -9.43
C GLU A 50 1.24 -10.24 -8.26
N LEU A 51 0.90 -9.20 -7.48
CA LEU A 51 -0.10 -9.28 -6.41
C LEU A 51 -1.53 -9.53 -6.94
N ARG A 52 -1.74 -9.53 -8.25
CA ARG A 52 -3.02 -9.90 -8.85
C ARG A 52 -3.20 -11.41 -9.00
N THR A 53 -2.26 -12.24 -8.59
CA THR A 53 -2.47 -13.68 -8.58
C THR A 53 -3.60 -14.07 -7.62
N SER A 54 -4.45 -15.00 -8.04
CA SER A 54 -5.46 -15.66 -7.18
C SER A 54 -5.14 -17.15 -6.97
N ARG A 55 -3.97 -17.59 -7.42
CA ARG A 55 -3.58 -19.01 -7.40
C ARG A 55 -2.92 -19.41 -6.08
N LEU A 56 -2.53 -18.45 -5.26
CA LEU A 56 -1.79 -18.68 -4.03
C LEU A 56 -2.72 -18.72 -2.81
N PRO A 57 -2.47 -19.64 -1.85
CA PRO A 57 -3.15 -19.62 -0.57
C PRO A 57 -2.75 -18.38 0.25
N PRO A 58 -3.55 -17.96 1.25
CA PRO A 58 -3.32 -16.73 2.01
C PRO A 58 -1.92 -16.61 2.64
N HIS A 59 -1.35 -17.72 3.12
CA HIS A 59 0.01 -17.76 3.66
C HIS A 59 1.06 -17.39 2.61
N LYS A 60 1.07 -18.08 1.46
CA LYS A 60 2.06 -17.84 0.40
C LYS A 60 1.85 -16.46 -0.26
N TYR A 61 0.59 -16.01 -0.35
CA TYR A 61 0.29 -14.65 -0.81
C TYR A 61 0.86 -13.59 0.15
N TYR A 62 0.82 -13.82 1.47
CA TYR A 62 1.44 -12.93 2.45
C TYR A 62 2.95 -12.79 2.21
N ASP A 63 3.65 -13.90 1.95
CA ASP A 63 5.09 -13.86 1.66
C ASP A 63 5.39 -13.01 0.41
N LEU A 64 4.62 -13.20 -0.67
CA LEU A 64 4.74 -12.39 -1.89
C LEU A 64 4.43 -10.91 -1.61
N TYR A 65 3.38 -10.64 -0.84
CA TYR A 65 2.98 -9.29 -0.44
C TYR A 65 4.07 -8.59 0.36
N MET A 66 4.70 -9.26 1.33
CA MET A 66 5.78 -8.70 2.13
C MET A 66 6.97 -8.29 1.27
N ARG A 67 7.35 -9.11 0.27
CA ARG A 67 8.40 -8.76 -0.68
C ARG A 67 8.07 -7.50 -1.48
N ALA A 68 6.85 -7.38 -2.01
CA ALA A 68 6.43 -6.19 -2.75
C ALA A 68 6.30 -4.95 -1.84
N PHE A 69 5.87 -5.16 -0.59
CA PHE A 69 5.70 -4.11 0.41
C PHE A 69 7.03 -3.44 0.78
N ASP A 70 8.08 -4.23 1.02
CA ASP A 70 9.41 -3.70 1.32
C ASP A 70 9.94 -2.79 0.21
N GLU A 71 9.72 -3.18 -1.05
CA GLU A 71 10.11 -2.38 -2.21
C GLU A 71 9.27 -1.09 -2.33
N LEU A 72 7.97 -1.15 -2.03
CA LEU A 72 7.13 0.04 -1.96
C LEU A 72 7.56 1.02 -0.86
N ARG A 73 8.06 0.53 0.28
CA ARG A 73 8.58 1.42 1.34
C ARG A 73 9.81 2.19 0.87
N LYS A 74 10.71 1.54 0.13
CA LYS A 74 11.88 2.23 -0.46
C LYS A 74 11.43 3.30 -1.45
N LEU A 75 10.41 3.01 -2.25
CA LEU A 75 9.80 3.96 -3.18
C LEU A 75 9.16 5.17 -2.44
N GLU A 76 8.46 4.95 -1.31
CA GLU A 76 7.91 6.04 -0.47
C GLU A 76 9.00 6.98 0.01
N VAL A 77 10.11 6.42 0.51
CA VAL A 77 11.24 7.21 1.02
C VAL A 77 11.84 8.03 -0.12
N PHE A 78 12.03 7.44 -1.30
CA PHE A 78 12.54 8.14 -2.47
C PHE A 78 11.64 9.32 -2.88
N PHE A 79 10.33 9.10 -3.02
CA PHE A 79 9.40 10.19 -3.37
C PHE A 79 9.37 11.29 -2.32
N ARG A 80 9.48 10.92 -1.05
CA ARG A 80 9.56 11.90 0.05
C ARG A 80 10.82 12.75 -0.07
N GLU A 81 11.97 12.16 -0.38
CA GLU A 81 13.22 12.92 -0.56
C GLU A 81 13.18 13.81 -1.80
N GLU A 82 12.66 13.32 -2.91
CA GLU A 82 12.60 14.07 -4.17
C GLU A 82 11.63 15.25 -4.10
N THR A 83 10.52 15.07 -3.39
CA THR A 83 9.58 16.15 -3.06
C THR A 83 10.23 17.18 -2.13
N ARG A 84 10.97 16.74 -1.12
CA ARG A 84 11.68 17.66 -0.19
C ARG A 84 12.77 18.45 -0.90
N ARG A 85 13.40 17.88 -1.92
CA ARG A 85 14.37 18.55 -2.79
C ARG A 85 13.75 19.56 -3.76
N GLY A 86 12.43 19.49 -3.97
CA GLY A 86 11.72 20.33 -4.92
C GLY A 86 11.95 19.93 -6.39
N SER A 87 12.52 18.74 -6.64
CA SER A 87 12.81 18.25 -7.99
C SER A 87 11.55 17.82 -8.75
N CYS A 88 10.47 17.48 -8.03
CA CYS A 88 9.20 17.03 -8.60
C CYS A 88 8.02 17.56 -7.79
N SER A 89 6.99 18.06 -8.48
CA SER A 89 5.72 18.44 -7.86
C SER A 89 4.94 17.19 -7.45
N VAL A 90 4.33 17.22 -6.27
CA VAL A 90 3.54 16.09 -5.80
C VAL A 90 2.27 15.91 -6.63
N VAL A 91 1.76 17.00 -7.20
CA VAL A 91 0.60 17.00 -8.11
C VAL A 91 0.93 16.19 -9.37
N ASP A 92 2.10 16.44 -9.99
CA ASP A 92 2.54 15.73 -11.18
C ASP A 92 2.72 14.22 -10.89
N LEU A 93 3.26 13.88 -9.72
CA LEU A 93 3.38 12.50 -9.25
C LEU A 93 2.02 11.81 -9.12
N TYR A 94 1.03 12.53 -8.58
CA TYR A 94 -0.35 12.04 -8.47
C TYR A 94 -0.96 11.76 -9.85
N GLU A 95 -0.81 12.68 -10.81
CA GLU A 95 -1.29 12.51 -12.17
C GLU A 95 -0.59 11.34 -12.89
N LEU A 96 0.73 11.23 -12.74
CA LEU A 96 1.53 10.16 -13.34
C LEU A 96 1.08 8.77 -12.87
N VAL A 97 0.79 8.62 -11.59
CA VAL A 97 0.29 7.36 -11.02
C VAL A 97 -1.11 7.01 -11.55
N GLN A 98 -1.95 8.01 -11.84
CA GLN A 98 -3.30 7.77 -12.36
C GLN A 98 -3.32 7.18 -13.77
N HIS A 99 -2.24 7.36 -14.56
CA HIS A 99 -2.10 6.72 -15.88
C HIS A 99 -1.90 5.19 -15.82
N ALA A 100 -1.70 4.61 -14.64
CA ALA A 100 -1.63 3.16 -14.49
C ALA A 100 -2.99 2.51 -14.83
N GLY A 101 -3.04 1.72 -15.92
CA GLY A 101 -4.28 1.10 -16.38
C GLY A 101 -4.88 0.02 -15.47
N ASN A 102 -4.07 -0.56 -14.58
CA ASN A 102 -4.50 -1.60 -13.66
C ASN A 102 -4.91 -1.02 -12.29
N VAL A 103 -6.15 -1.28 -11.86
CA VAL A 103 -6.72 -0.72 -10.63
C VAL A 103 -5.92 -1.08 -9.37
N LEU A 104 -5.41 -2.31 -9.24
CA LEU A 104 -4.70 -2.75 -8.04
C LEU A 104 -3.34 -2.04 -7.89
N PRO A 105 -2.41 -2.12 -8.88
CA PRO A 105 -1.17 -1.33 -8.84
C PRO A 105 -1.39 0.17 -8.65
N ARG A 106 -2.38 0.74 -9.35
CA ARG A 106 -2.72 2.16 -9.24
C ARG A 106 -3.06 2.55 -7.82
N LEU A 107 -3.89 1.77 -7.12
CA LEU A 107 -4.29 2.08 -5.75
C LEU A 107 -3.13 2.00 -4.76
N TYR A 108 -2.24 1.01 -4.88
CA TYR A 108 -1.04 0.93 -4.04
C TYR A 108 -0.13 2.15 -4.23
N LEU A 109 0.16 2.51 -5.49
CA LEU A 109 0.97 3.69 -5.80
C LEU A 109 0.30 4.98 -5.34
N LEU A 110 -1.02 5.11 -5.53
CA LEU A 110 -1.79 6.28 -5.10
C LEU A 110 -1.75 6.44 -3.59
N CYS A 111 -1.84 5.32 -2.86
CA CYS A 111 -1.64 5.30 -1.42
C CYS A 111 -0.22 5.78 -1.04
N THR A 112 0.82 5.29 -1.70
CA THR A 112 2.22 5.72 -1.46
C THR A 112 2.41 7.23 -1.66
N VAL A 113 1.96 7.76 -2.82
CA VAL A 113 2.07 9.18 -3.16
C VAL A 113 1.19 10.03 -2.25
N GLY A 114 -0.01 9.59 -1.90
CA GLY A 114 -0.87 10.31 -0.96
C GLY A 114 -0.28 10.47 0.42
N SER A 115 0.51 9.48 0.83
CA SER A 115 1.31 9.57 2.03
C SER A 115 2.36 10.70 1.97
N VAL A 116 2.99 10.91 0.81
CA VAL A 116 3.96 12.01 0.60
C VAL A 116 3.24 13.36 0.51
N TYR A 117 2.07 13.41 -0.13
CA TYR A 117 1.28 14.62 -0.32
C TYR A 117 0.77 15.22 0.98
N ILE A 118 0.36 14.37 1.93
CA ILE A 118 0.00 14.82 3.29
C ILE A 118 1.22 15.46 3.98
N LYS A 119 2.41 14.87 3.84
CA LYS A 119 3.66 15.39 4.44
C LYS A 119 4.07 16.72 3.81
N SER A 120 3.80 16.94 2.53
CA SER A 120 4.10 18.19 1.82
C SER A 120 3.19 19.36 2.22
N LYS A 121 2.13 19.13 3.02
CA LYS A 121 1.15 20.14 3.46
C LYS A 121 0.42 20.85 2.31
N GLU A 122 0.39 20.26 1.11
CA GLU A 122 -0.29 20.86 -0.06
C GLU A 122 -1.82 20.68 0.00
N ALA A 123 -2.31 19.71 0.77
CA ALA A 123 -3.74 19.46 0.95
C ALA A 123 -4.06 19.01 2.39
N PRO A 124 -5.30 19.24 2.87
CA PRO A 124 -5.74 18.75 4.17
C PRO A 124 -5.70 17.20 4.20
N ALA A 125 -5.01 16.66 5.21
CA ALA A 125 -4.84 15.21 5.37
C ALA A 125 -6.18 14.45 5.36
N LYS A 126 -7.22 15.08 5.90
CA LYS A 126 -8.58 14.51 5.99
C LYS A 126 -9.19 14.20 4.62
N ASP A 127 -9.03 15.10 3.65
CA ASP A 127 -9.67 14.93 2.33
C ASP A 127 -8.93 13.88 1.51
N VAL A 128 -7.59 13.87 1.59
CA VAL A 128 -6.74 12.87 0.93
C VAL A 128 -7.02 11.48 1.49
N LEU A 129 -7.07 11.31 2.82
CA LEU A 129 -7.39 10.01 3.43
C LEU A 129 -8.79 9.54 3.05
N LYS A 130 -9.77 10.45 3.04
CA LYS A 130 -11.15 10.11 2.67
C LYS A 130 -11.23 9.59 1.23
N ASP A 131 -10.60 10.29 0.29
CA ASP A 131 -10.54 9.86 -1.11
C ASP A 131 -9.83 8.51 -1.26
N LEU A 132 -8.67 8.31 -0.63
CA LEU A 132 -7.96 7.03 -0.65
C LEU A 132 -8.82 5.88 -0.10
N VAL A 133 -9.56 6.11 0.99
CA VAL A 133 -10.47 5.10 1.57
C VAL A 133 -11.62 4.80 0.60
N GLU A 134 -12.25 5.81 0.01
CA GLU A 134 -13.32 5.64 -0.99
C GLU A 134 -12.82 4.87 -2.21
N MET A 135 -11.64 5.19 -2.72
CA MET A 135 -11.00 4.52 -3.85
C MET A 135 -10.62 3.06 -3.52
N CYS A 136 -10.15 2.78 -2.30
CA CYS A 136 -9.87 1.42 -1.84
C CYS A 136 -11.14 0.54 -1.73
N ARG A 137 -12.34 1.13 -1.60
CA ARG A 137 -13.61 0.38 -1.62
C ARG A 137 -13.93 -0.20 -2.99
N GLY A 138 -13.28 0.27 -4.05
CA GLY A 138 -13.42 -0.28 -5.41
C GLY A 138 -12.96 -1.74 -5.55
N ILE A 139 -12.10 -2.24 -4.65
CA ILE A 139 -11.64 -3.63 -4.67
C ILE A 139 -12.58 -4.51 -3.83
N GLN A 140 -13.40 -5.30 -4.53
CA GLN A 140 -14.33 -6.25 -3.91
C GLN A 140 -13.71 -7.61 -3.54
N HIS A 141 -12.48 -7.89 -3.99
CA HIS A 141 -11.82 -9.17 -3.71
C HIS A 141 -11.38 -9.26 -2.24
N PRO A 142 -11.77 -10.31 -1.48
CA PRO A 142 -11.57 -10.37 -0.02
C PRO A 142 -10.09 -10.36 0.38
N LEU A 143 -9.26 -11.20 -0.25
CA LEU A 143 -7.82 -11.25 0.07
C LEU A 143 -7.10 -9.95 -0.31
N ARG A 144 -7.17 -9.54 -1.59
CA ARG A 144 -6.48 -8.35 -2.10
C ARG A 144 -6.95 -7.06 -1.45
N GLY A 145 -8.26 -6.94 -1.22
CA GLY A 145 -8.85 -5.79 -0.54
C GLY A 145 -8.39 -5.69 0.91
N LEU A 146 -8.27 -6.83 1.61
CA LEU A 146 -7.73 -6.86 2.97
C LEU A 146 -6.29 -6.35 3.02
N PHE A 147 -5.42 -6.86 2.15
CA PHE A 147 -4.02 -6.43 2.08
C PHE A 147 -3.88 -4.96 1.70
N LEU A 148 -4.66 -4.47 0.73
CA LEU A 148 -4.63 -3.05 0.35
C LEU A 148 -5.11 -2.14 1.50
N ARG A 149 -6.15 -2.53 2.23
CA ARG A 149 -6.65 -1.76 3.38
C ARG A 149 -5.65 -1.79 4.54
N SER A 150 -4.99 -2.94 4.75
CA SER A 150 -3.89 -3.06 5.72
C SER A 150 -2.72 -2.15 5.33
N TYR A 151 -2.37 -2.08 4.04
CA TYR A 151 -1.37 -1.15 3.52
C TYR A 151 -1.73 0.30 3.83
N LEU A 152 -2.96 0.72 3.51
CA LEU A 152 -3.45 2.07 3.77
C LEU A 152 -3.36 2.42 5.27
N SER A 153 -3.78 1.51 6.15
CA SER A 153 -3.67 1.72 7.61
C SER A 153 -2.21 1.92 8.04
N GLN A 154 -1.27 1.12 7.52
CA GLN A 154 0.15 1.24 7.86
C GLN A 154 0.76 2.57 7.41
N ILE A 155 0.46 3.03 6.19
CA ILE A 155 1.02 4.29 5.68
C ILE A 155 0.38 5.54 6.31
N SER A 156 -0.84 5.41 6.84
CA SER A 156 -1.57 6.52 7.46
C SER A 156 -1.33 6.64 8.96
N ARG A 157 -0.84 5.59 9.64
CA ARG A 157 -0.60 5.58 11.10
C ARG A 157 0.24 6.75 11.60
N ASP A 158 1.38 7.03 10.96
CA ASP A 158 2.28 8.13 11.34
C ASP A 158 1.78 9.52 10.89
N LYS A 159 0.64 9.59 10.20
CA LYS A 159 0.13 10.79 9.52
C LYS A 159 -1.29 11.15 9.98
N LEU A 160 -1.83 10.42 10.94
CA LEU A 160 -3.12 10.75 11.55
C LEU A 160 -2.97 12.09 12.29
N PRO A 161 -3.90 13.04 12.09
CA PRO A 161 -3.94 14.27 12.86
C PRO A 161 -4.40 13.92 14.28
N ASP A 162 -3.48 13.42 15.10
CA ASP A 162 -3.70 13.30 16.52
C ASP A 162 -3.57 14.68 17.16
N ILE A 163 -4.35 14.92 18.22
CA ILE A 163 -4.46 16.20 18.90
C ILE A 163 -3.06 16.62 19.39
N GLY A 164 -2.42 17.57 18.67
CA GLY A 164 -1.14 18.17 19.08
C GLY A 164 0.10 17.96 18.18
N SER A 165 -0.02 17.69 16.88
CA SER A 165 1.11 17.65 15.93
C SER A 165 1.10 18.83 14.94
N GLU A 166 2.27 19.26 14.45
CA GLU A 166 2.62 20.47 13.65
C GLU A 166 1.86 20.70 12.30
N TYR A 167 0.67 20.13 12.12
CA TYR A 167 -0.20 20.27 10.96
C TYR A 167 -1.50 21.06 11.27
N GLU A 168 -1.65 21.64 12.46
CA GLU A 168 -2.58 22.76 12.65
C GLU A 168 -2.01 24.01 11.97
N GLY A 169 -2.23 24.11 10.66
CA GLY A 169 -2.31 25.41 10.02
C GLY A 169 -3.37 26.22 10.75
N SER A 170 -2.97 27.38 11.25
CA SER A 170 -3.79 28.37 11.93
C SER A 170 -5.04 28.75 11.11
N SER A 171 -6.10 27.99 11.27
CA SER A 171 -7.47 28.44 11.03
C SER A 171 -8.35 27.80 12.08
N SER A 172 -8.48 28.56 13.17
CA SER A 172 -9.48 28.38 14.20
C SER A 172 -10.86 28.40 13.55
N LEU A 173 -11.44 27.21 13.35
CA LEU A 173 -12.88 26.96 13.47
C LEU A 173 -13.14 25.46 13.50
N ALA A 174 -13.35 24.98 14.73
CA ALA A 174 -14.24 23.89 15.09
C ALA A 174 -14.91 23.17 13.91
N SER A 175 -14.27 22.10 13.45
CA SER A 175 -15.01 20.91 13.04
C SER A 175 -14.30 19.72 13.64
N SER A 176 -14.92 19.21 14.71
CA SER A 176 -14.66 17.91 15.29
C SER A 176 -14.18 16.93 14.22
N VAL A 177 -12.95 16.44 14.36
CA VAL A 177 -12.61 15.13 13.81
C VAL A 177 -13.46 14.17 14.64
N THR A 178 -14.65 13.89 14.13
CA THR A 178 -15.57 12.97 14.78
C THR A 178 -14.84 11.64 14.99
N PRO A 179 -14.90 11.04 16.19
CA PRO A 179 -14.30 9.74 16.47
C PRO A 179 -14.70 8.64 15.46
N SER A 180 -15.78 8.87 14.70
CA SER A 180 -16.32 8.05 13.61
C SER A 180 -15.34 7.67 12.49
N HIS A 181 -14.29 8.46 12.20
CA HIS A 181 -13.38 8.17 11.08
C HIS A 181 -12.20 7.27 11.45
N VAL A 182 -11.72 7.36 12.69
CA VAL A 182 -10.77 6.38 13.25
C VAL A 182 -11.49 5.06 13.49
N HIS A 183 -12.73 5.11 13.97
CA HIS A 183 -13.60 3.94 14.06
C HIS A 183 -13.83 3.26 12.71
N LEU A 184 -13.89 3.96 11.57
CA LEU A 184 -14.07 3.31 10.26
C LEU A 184 -12.82 2.52 9.80
N LEU A 185 -11.62 2.98 10.17
CA LEU A 185 -10.36 2.25 9.92
C LEU A 185 -10.22 1.07 10.87
N ASP A 186 -10.58 1.24 12.15
CA ASP A 186 -10.67 0.15 13.12
C ASP A 186 -11.76 -0.86 12.75
N ASP A 187 -12.94 -0.45 12.28
CA ASP A 187 -14.03 -1.32 11.79
C ASP A 187 -13.62 -2.06 10.52
N VAL A 188 -12.83 -1.44 9.63
CA VAL A 188 -12.26 -2.12 8.46
C VAL A 188 -11.18 -3.13 8.87
N LEU A 189 -10.38 -2.82 9.89
CA LEU A 189 -9.43 -3.76 10.50
C LEU A 189 -10.15 -4.89 11.24
N LEU A 190 -11.24 -4.58 11.93
CA LEU A 190 -12.07 -5.49 12.73
C LEU A 190 -12.90 -6.40 11.84
N LEU A 191 -13.46 -5.90 10.73
CA LEU A 191 -14.08 -6.69 9.65
C LEU A 191 -13.05 -7.58 8.96
N GLY A 192 -11.83 -7.06 8.77
CA GLY A 192 -10.67 -7.84 8.34
C GLY A 192 -10.38 -8.99 9.31
N GLN A 193 -10.31 -8.72 10.62
CA GLN A 193 -10.12 -9.71 11.69
C GLN A 193 -11.30 -10.69 11.83
N LEU A 194 -12.53 -10.28 11.57
CA LEU A 194 -13.73 -11.14 11.58
C LEU A 194 -13.75 -12.12 10.40
N CYS A 195 -13.37 -11.68 9.19
CA CYS A 195 -13.12 -12.58 8.06
C CYS A 195 -11.91 -13.49 8.30
N PHE A 196 -10.86 -12.96 8.95
CA PHE A 196 -9.65 -13.71 9.30
C PHE A 196 -9.92 -14.83 10.33
N ARG A 197 -10.74 -14.53 11.34
CA ARG A 197 -11.10 -15.43 12.44
C ARG A 197 -11.98 -16.60 12.02
N HIS A 198 -12.69 -16.49 10.89
CA HIS A 198 -13.46 -17.60 10.31
C HIS A 198 -12.71 -18.45 9.29
N HIS A 199 -11.51 -18.04 8.81
CA HIS A 199 -10.83 -18.75 7.71
C HIS A 199 -9.34 -19.05 7.90
N CYS A 200 -8.58 -18.34 8.74
CA CYS A 200 -7.13 -18.55 8.89
C CYS A 200 -6.60 -18.07 10.27
N PRO A 201 -6.39 -18.94 11.27
CA PRO A 201 -5.90 -18.54 12.60
C PRO A 201 -4.40 -18.16 12.68
N PHE A 202 -3.59 -18.38 11.64
CA PHE A 202 -2.11 -18.28 11.73
C PHE A 202 -1.50 -16.88 11.54
N LEU A 203 -2.21 -15.91 10.96
CA LEU A 203 -1.60 -14.62 10.56
C LEU A 203 -1.71 -13.52 11.66
N ILE A 204 -2.41 -13.80 12.76
CA ILE A 204 -2.56 -12.86 13.89
C ILE A 204 -1.21 -12.63 14.60
N SER A 205 -0.34 -13.64 14.60
CA SER A 205 0.94 -13.59 15.29
C SER A 205 2.00 -12.73 14.59
N GLY A 206 1.90 -12.56 13.26
CA GLY A 206 2.90 -11.82 12.46
C GLY A 206 2.73 -10.30 12.50
N LEU A 207 1.50 -9.80 12.47
CA LEU A 207 1.24 -8.35 12.53
C LEU A 207 1.55 -7.73 13.91
N SER A 208 1.48 -8.53 14.99
CA SER A 208 1.87 -8.04 16.32
C SER A 208 3.39 -7.92 16.50
N ALA A 209 4.18 -8.68 15.73
CA ALA A 209 5.64 -8.70 15.89
C ALA A 209 6.35 -7.54 15.17
N SER A 210 5.75 -6.95 14.13
CA SER A 210 6.29 -5.75 13.46
C SER A 210 5.87 -4.43 14.14
N ALA A 211 5.14 -4.50 15.25
CA ALA A 211 4.62 -3.36 16.01
C ALA A 211 5.37 -3.14 17.34
N ALA A 212 6.54 -3.76 17.53
CA ALA A 212 7.42 -3.57 18.67
C ALA A 212 8.78 -3.01 18.23
#